data_AF-T1EZQ2-F1
#
_entry.id   AF-T1EZQ2-F1
#
_cell.length_a   1.000
_cell.length_b   1.000
_cell.length_c   1.000
_cell.angle_alpha   90.00
_cell.angle_beta   90.00
_cell.angle_gamma   90.00
#
_symmetry.space_group_name_H-M   'P 1'
#
loop_
_entity.id
_entity.type
_entity.pdbx_description
1 polymer ?
#
loop_
_entity_poly.entity_id
_entity_poly.type
_entity_poly.pdbx_seq_one_letter_code
_entity_poly.pdbx_strand_id
1 'polypeptide(L)'
;MELFHDEIMGLPLLMRIWVEYNRNEYIGASYDGPYFESDMALLVDTSHPMIYPEFQKGIEWAKKSIQSKKKFCLQFDFGPSIENWLSNNYPQTFYTFKILKNHQARLYVTNFCKPKHCFDCSVLWCFLLGPCWLFSAPCYKLYRKLQCKDLIIQFNVPVVRRTALPTGACIELSK
;
A
#
# COMPACT_ATOMS: atom_id res chain seq x y z
N MET A 1 -17.89 15.90 -0.73
CA MET A 1 -17.63 14.61 -0.05
C MET A 1 -18.81 13.65 -0.19
N GLU A 2 -20.05 14.12 -0.29
CA GLU A 2 -21.19 13.23 -0.63
C GLU A 2 -21.05 12.71 -2.06
N LEU A 3 -20.84 13.60 -3.05
CA LEU A 3 -20.52 13.20 -4.44
C LEU A 3 -19.36 12.19 -4.53
N PHE A 4 -18.24 12.44 -3.85
CA PHE A 4 -17.09 11.53 -3.84
C PHE A 4 -17.39 10.17 -3.18
N HIS A 5 -18.24 10.14 -2.16
CA HIS A 5 -18.67 8.89 -1.54
C HIS A 5 -19.50 8.08 -2.52
N ASP A 6 -20.44 8.72 -3.21
CA ASP A 6 -21.35 8.04 -4.12
C ASP A 6 -20.65 7.61 -5.43
N GLU A 7 -19.58 8.30 -5.83
CA GLU A 7 -18.76 7.96 -6.99
C GLU A 7 -17.72 6.85 -6.74
N ILE A 8 -17.37 6.56 -5.48
CA ILE A 8 -16.31 5.58 -5.17
C ILE A 8 -16.85 4.32 -4.53
N MET A 9 -17.93 4.43 -3.75
CA MET A 9 -18.52 3.28 -3.10
C MET A 9 -19.29 2.45 -4.11
N GLY A 10 -18.95 1.16 -4.21
CA GLY A 10 -19.63 0.22 -5.11
C GLY A 10 -19.08 0.19 -6.53
N LEU A 11 -18.08 1.03 -6.85
CA LEU A 11 -17.39 1.01 -8.14
C LEU A 11 -15.97 0.45 -8.00
N PRO A 12 -15.52 -0.36 -8.98
CA PRO A 12 -14.18 -0.92 -8.94
C PRO A 12 -13.14 0.19 -9.19
N LEU A 13 -12.12 0.24 -8.33
CA LEU A 13 -11.00 1.17 -8.45
C LEU A 13 -9.84 0.49 -9.17
N LEU A 14 -9.38 1.07 -10.29
CA LEU A 14 -8.19 0.61 -10.98
C LEU A 14 -6.99 1.46 -10.55
N MET A 15 -5.98 0.81 -9.99
CA MET A 15 -4.75 1.45 -9.50
C MET A 15 -3.53 0.88 -10.22
N ARG A 16 -2.58 1.72 -10.63
CA ARG A 16 -1.25 1.28 -11.03
C ARG A 16 -0.42 1.05 -9.77
N ILE A 17 0.20 -0.11 -9.67
CA ILE A 17 1.08 -0.49 -8.56
C ILE A 17 2.41 -1.01 -9.12
N TRP A 18 3.47 -0.89 -8.33
CA TRP A 18 4.77 -1.47 -8.65
C TRP A 18 5.10 -2.54 -7.62
N VAL A 19 5.38 -3.75 -8.10
CA VAL A 19 5.66 -4.91 -7.25
C VAL A 19 7.04 -5.44 -7.60
N GLU A 20 7.91 -5.45 -6.60
CA GLU A 20 9.24 -6.05 -6.65
C GLU A 20 9.23 -7.28 -5.73
N TYR A 21 9.42 -8.45 -6.31
CA TYR A 21 9.61 -9.69 -5.57
C TYR A 21 10.99 -10.27 -5.89
N ASN A 22 11.76 -10.47 -4.83
CA ASN A 22 13.04 -11.14 -4.91
C ASN A 22 13.03 -12.38 -4.03
N ARG A 23 13.34 -13.55 -4.62
CA ARG A 23 13.55 -14.81 -3.91
C ARG A 23 15.01 -15.23 -4.10
N ASN A 24 15.79 -15.20 -3.02
CA ASN A 24 17.12 -15.79 -3.02
C ASN A 24 17.06 -17.19 -2.40
N GLU A 25 17.39 -18.23 -3.17
CA GLU A 25 17.50 -19.61 -2.69
C GLU A 25 18.97 -19.89 -2.34
N TYR A 26 19.31 -19.87 -1.06
CA TYR A 26 20.71 -20.01 -0.63
C TYR A 26 21.10 -21.49 -0.47
N ILE A 27 21.66 -22.13 -1.52
CA ILE A 27 22.53 -23.33 -1.39
C ILE A 27 23.57 -23.33 -2.53
N GLY A 28 24.80 -22.90 -2.26
CA GLY A 28 26.03 -23.31 -2.96
C GLY A 28 26.20 -23.00 -4.47
N ALA A 29 25.17 -22.52 -5.16
CA ALA A 29 25.22 -22.15 -6.56
C ALA A 29 24.58 -20.78 -6.75
N SER A 30 25.19 -19.96 -7.59
CA SER A 30 24.73 -18.66 -8.07
C SER A 30 23.49 -18.80 -8.96
N TYR A 31 22.40 -19.30 -8.39
CA TYR A 31 21.09 -19.24 -9.01
C TYR A 31 20.38 -18.01 -8.47
N ASP A 32 20.28 -16.98 -9.32
CA ASP A 32 19.30 -15.93 -9.13
C ASP A 32 17.93 -16.61 -9.10
N GLY A 33 17.29 -16.65 -7.94
CA GLY A 33 15.93 -17.17 -7.84
C GLY A 33 14.96 -16.24 -8.58
N PRO A 34 13.65 -16.56 -8.60
CA PRO A 34 12.68 -15.78 -9.35
C PRO A 34 12.66 -14.32 -8.86
N TYR A 35 13.24 -13.44 -9.66
CA TYR A 35 13.13 -11.99 -9.58
C TYR A 35 12.02 -11.55 -10.52
N PHE A 36 10.99 -10.88 -10.00
CA PHE A 36 10.09 -10.12 -10.85
C PHE A 36 9.96 -8.70 -10.31
N GLU A 37 10.21 -7.76 -11.21
CA GLU A 37 9.95 -6.35 -11.03
C GLU A 37 9.03 -5.95 -12.18
N SER A 38 7.78 -5.60 -11.86
CA SER A 38 6.83 -5.23 -12.90
C SER A 38 5.85 -4.19 -12.40
N ASP A 39 5.51 -3.26 -13.30
CA ASP A 39 4.27 -2.51 -13.21
C ASP A 39 3.09 -3.50 -13.30
N MET A 40 2.17 -3.41 -12.35
CA MET A 40 0.93 -4.18 -12.32
C MET A 40 -0.26 -3.24 -12.15
N ALA A 41 -1.44 -3.74 -12.48
CA ALA A 41 -2.70 -3.07 -12.20
C ALA A 41 -3.42 -3.80 -11.07
N LEU A 42 -3.80 -3.06 -10.04
CA LEU A 42 -4.63 -3.53 -8.93
C LEU A 42 -6.06 -3.06 -9.17
N LEU A 43 -6.97 -4.01 -9.37
CA LEU A 43 -8.40 -3.75 -9.42
C LEU A 43 -8.99 -4.02 -8.04
N VAL A 44 -9.46 -2.97 -7.36
CA VAL A 44 -10.07 -3.06 -6.03
C VAL A 44 -11.59 -2.97 -6.18
N ASP A 45 -12.29 -4.06 -5.89
CA ASP A 45 -13.74 -4.06 -5.82
C ASP A 45 -14.21 -3.46 -4.48
N THR A 46 -14.62 -2.19 -4.49
CA THR A 46 -15.09 -1.50 -3.29
C THR A 46 -16.46 -1.99 -2.81
N SER A 47 -17.19 -2.76 -3.62
CA SER A 47 -18.45 -3.40 -3.23
C SER A 47 -18.25 -4.68 -2.43
N HIS A 48 -17.02 -5.22 -2.42
CA HIS A 48 -16.71 -6.47 -1.75
C HIS A 48 -17.01 -6.38 -0.24
N PRO A 49 -17.66 -7.39 0.38
CA PRO A 49 -18.14 -7.32 1.77
C PRO A 49 -17.04 -7.11 2.82
N MET A 50 -15.79 -7.45 2.50
CA MET A 50 -14.64 -7.18 3.38
C MET A 50 -13.98 -5.82 3.15
N ILE A 51 -14.18 -5.20 1.99
CA ILE A 51 -13.57 -3.91 1.62
C ILE A 51 -14.53 -2.77 1.95
N TYR A 52 -15.80 -2.94 1.56
CA TYR A 52 -16.87 -1.96 1.74
C TYR A 52 -16.96 -1.37 3.15
N PRO A 53 -17.04 -2.15 4.25
CA PRO A 53 -17.21 -1.58 5.59
C PRO A 53 -15.98 -0.77 6.04
N GLU A 54 -14.77 -1.21 5.71
CA GLU A 54 -13.54 -0.48 6.07
C GLU A 54 -13.40 0.79 5.21
N PHE A 55 -13.78 0.74 3.94
CA PHE A 55 -13.89 1.94 3.09
C PHE A 55 -14.88 2.94 3.66
N GLN A 56 -16.11 2.50 3.96
CA GLN A 56 -17.16 3.34 4.50
C GLN A 56 -16.71 3.99 5.81
N LYS A 57 -16.15 3.22 6.74
CA LYS A 57 -15.61 3.71 8.01
C LYS A 57 -14.54 4.79 7.80
N GLY A 58 -13.62 4.60 6.86
CA GLY A 58 -12.61 5.59 6.52
C GLY A 58 -13.22 6.88 5.98
N ILE A 59 -14.15 6.78 5.03
CA ILE A 59 -14.82 7.94 4.45
C ILE A 59 -15.68 8.68 5.48
N GLU A 60 -16.40 7.97 6.34
CA GLU A 60 -17.16 8.58 7.45
C GLU A 60 -16.25 9.32 8.43
N TRP A 61 -15.10 8.75 8.76
CA TRP A 61 -14.10 9.40 9.60
C TRP A 61 -13.54 10.68 8.94
N ALA A 62 -13.30 10.65 7.63
CA ALA A 62 -12.89 11.82 6.85
C ALA A 62 -13.99 12.90 6.84
N LYS A 63 -15.26 12.51 6.63
CA LYS A 63 -16.43 13.41 6.70
C LYS A 63 -16.50 14.09 8.08
N LYS A 64 -16.41 13.33 9.18
CA LYS A 64 -16.38 13.87 10.56
C LYS A 64 -15.22 14.84 10.78
N SER A 65 -14.05 14.54 10.22
CA SER A 65 -12.87 15.41 10.32
C SER A 65 -13.07 16.74 9.59
N ILE A 66 -13.68 16.73 8.39
CA ILE A 66 -14.03 17.94 7.63
C ILE A 66 -15.07 18.77 8.37
N GLN A 67 -16.15 18.13 8.86
CA GLN A 67 -17.19 18.81 9.63
C GLN A 67 -16.62 19.49 10.89
N SER A 68 -15.63 18.85 11.52
CA SER A 68 -14.90 19.40 12.66
C SER A 68 -13.84 20.45 12.29
N LYS A 69 -13.73 20.85 11.01
CA LYS A 69 -12.69 21.74 10.45
C LYS A 69 -11.26 21.28 10.75
N LYS A 70 -11.04 19.96 10.85
CA LYS A 70 -9.72 19.36 11.10
C LYS A 70 -9.04 19.00 9.78
N LYS A 71 -7.71 19.12 9.77
CA LYS A 71 -6.87 18.61 8.69
C LYS A 71 -6.65 17.11 8.91
N PHE A 72 -6.74 16.32 7.84
CA PHE A 72 -6.60 14.88 7.91
C PHE A 72 -5.89 14.30 6.69
N CYS A 73 -5.36 13.10 6.86
CA CYS A 73 -4.90 12.24 5.78
C CYS A 73 -5.36 10.81 6.08
N LEU A 74 -6.28 10.33 5.26
CA LEU A 74 -6.75 8.96 5.25
C LEU A 74 -5.93 8.17 4.22
N GLN A 75 -5.39 7.04 4.64
CA GLN A 75 -4.65 6.12 3.79
C GLN A 75 -5.35 4.76 3.80
N PHE A 76 -5.75 4.30 2.64
CA PHE A 76 -6.19 2.92 2.39
C PHE A 76 -4.97 2.14 1.88
N ASP A 77 -4.48 1.20 2.67
CA ASP A 77 -3.26 0.43 2.39
C ASP A 77 -3.60 -1.02 2.04
N PHE A 78 -3.38 -1.36 0.77
CA PHE A 78 -3.58 -2.71 0.23
C PHE A 78 -2.29 -3.54 0.26
N GLY A 79 -1.16 -2.95 0.67
CA GLY A 79 0.13 -3.63 0.78
C GLY A 79 0.05 -4.95 1.56
N PRO A 80 -0.56 -4.99 2.77
CA PRO A 80 -0.67 -6.22 3.55
C PRO A 80 -1.43 -7.36 2.85
N SER A 81 -2.46 -7.05 2.06
CA SER A 81 -3.20 -8.06 1.28
C SER A 81 -2.34 -8.65 0.17
N ILE A 82 -1.55 -7.81 -0.52
CA ILE A 82 -0.60 -8.23 -1.55
C ILE A 82 0.53 -9.07 -0.93
N GLU A 83 1.06 -8.63 0.22
CA GLU A 83 2.05 -9.36 1.03
C GLU A 83 1.57 -10.76 1.41
N ASN A 84 0.35 -10.85 1.94
CA ASN A 84 -0.25 -12.10 2.35
C ASN A 84 -0.46 -13.03 1.14
N TRP A 85 -1.02 -12.51 0.04
CA TRP A 85 -1.18 -13.27 -1.20
C TRP A 85 0.14 -13.83 -1.72
N LEU A 86 1.18 -13.00 -1.76
CA LEU A 86 2.50 -13.40 -2.23
C LEU A 86 3.12 -14.47 -1.32
N SER A 87 2.98 -14.30 -0.01
CA SER A 87 3.49 -15.26 0.98
C SER A 87 2.81 -16.63 0.86
N ASN A 88 1.51 -16.66 0.53
CA ASN A 88 0.76 -17.89 0.34
C ASN A 88 1.08 -18.58 -1.00
N ASN A 89 1.23 -17.81 -2.09
CA ASN A 89 1.49 -18.36 -3.43
C ASN A 89 2.95 -18.72 -3.66
N TYR A 90 3.84 -18.11 -2.89
CA TYR A 90 5.26 -18.41 -2.88
C TYR A 90 5.64 -18.61 -1.41
N PRO A 91 5.50 -19.81 -0.83
CA PRO A 91 5.88 -20.07 0.56
C PRO A 91 7.40 -19.93 0.77
N GLN A 92 7.82 -19.63 2.01
CA GLN A 92 9.25 -19.64 2.36
C GLN A 92 9.72 -21.07 2.58
N THR A 93 10.84 -21.45 1.94
CA THR A 93 11.65 -22.60 2.39
C THR A 93 12.74 -22.09 3.34
N PHE A 94 13.26 -22.98 4.19
CA PHE A 94 14.14 -22.70 5.34
C PHE A 94 15.37 -21.80 5.11
N TYR A 95 15.71 -21.44 3.87
CA TYR A 95 16.88 -20.64 3.49
C TYR A 95 16.57 -19.45 2.55
N THR A 96 15.33 -18.93 2.56
CA THR A 96 14.90 -17.86 1.64
C THR A 96 14.80 -16.50 2.32
N PHE A 97 15.57 -15.51 1.88
CA PHE A 97 15.28 -14.11 2.15
C PHE A 97 14.30 -13.57 1.10
N LYS A 98 13.22 -12.93 1.54
CA LYS A 98 12.26 -12.22 0.67
C LYS A 98 12.26 -10.75 1.01
N ILE A 99 12.55 -9.92 0.02
CA ILE A 99 12.29 -8.49 0.10
C ILE A 99 11.10 -8.22 -0.80
N LEU A 100 10.01 -7.76 -0.19
CA LEU A 100 8.87 -7.27 -0.94
C LEU A 100 8.81 -5.77 -0.76
N LYS A 101 8.92 -5.04 -1.88
CA LYS A 101 8.68 -3.62 -1.88
C LYS A 101 7.37 -3.34 -2.62
N ASN A 102 6.31 -3.17 -1.84
CA ASN A 102 5.03 -2.71 -2.35
C ASN A 102 5.06 -1.19 -2.49
N HIS A 103 5.62 -0.69 -3.58
CA HIS A 103 5.50 0.72 -3.88
C HIS A 103 4.13 0.97 -4.52
N GLN A 104 3.37 1.91 -3.92
CA GLN A 104 2.15 2.50 -4.50
C GLN A 104 0.83 1.72 -4.38
N ALA A 105 0.75 0.64 -3.59
CA ALA A 105 -0.54 -0.02 -3.25
C ALA A 105 -1.36 0.76 -2.19
N ARG A 106 -1.30 2.10 -2.21
CA ARG A 106 -1.88 2.99 -1.20
C ARG A 106 -2.73 4.07 -1.85
N LEU A 107 -3.99 4.16 -1.47
CA LEU A 107 -4.89 5.24 -1.86
C LEU A 107 -4.96 6.28 -0.74
N TYR A 108 -4.77 7.55 -1.09
CA TYR A 108 -4.77 8.66 -0.14
C TYR A 108 -5.95 9.59 -0.38
N VAL A 109 -6.71 9.88 0.68
CA VAL A 109 -7.75 10.92 0.71
C VAL A 109 -7.33 11.94 1.77
N THR A 110 -7.10 13.19 1.39
CA THR A 110 -6.57 14.21 2.30
C THR A 110 -7.05 15.62 1.92
N ASN A 111 -7.18 16.49 2.91
CA ASN A 111 -7.38 17.93 2.74
C ASN A 111 -6.16 18.76 3.18
N PHE A 112 -4.99 18.13 3.39
CA PHE A 112 -3.76 18.79 3.81
C PHE A 112 -2.55 18.36 2.98
N CYS A 113 -1.90 17.25 3.34
CA CYS A 113 -0.80 16.69 2.56
C CYS A 113 -0.57 15.20 2.85
N LYS A 114 -0.07 14.48 1.86
CA LYS A 114 0.39 13.09 2.01
C LYS A 114 1.60 13.03 2.98
N PRO A 115 1.82 11.90 3.67
CA PRO A 115 3.01 11.69 4.49
C PRO A 115 4.26 11.77 3.60
N LYS A 116 5.30 12.44 4.09
CA LYS A 116 6.60 12.47 3.41
C LYS A 116 7.45 11.31 3.91
N HIS A 117 7.58 10.27 3.08
CA HIS A 117 8.34 9.06 3.41
C HIS A 117 9.85 9.30 3.61
N CYS A 118 10.41 10.45 3.21
CA CYS A 118 11.80 10.79 3.51
C CYS A 118 12.10 10.94 5.02
N PHE A 119 11.06 11.05 5.86
CA PHE A 119 11.16 11.08 7.31
C PHE A 119 10.76 9.75 7.98
N ASP A 120 10.39 8.73 7.19
CA ASP A 120 10.23 7.35 7.66
C ASP A 120 11.64 6.73 7.66
N CYS A 121 12.17 6.49 8.85
CA CYS A 121 13.59 6.25 9.09
C CYS A 121 14.19 5.18 8.15
N SER A 122 15.23 5.53 7.41
CA SER A 122 16.26 4.56 7.01
C SER A 122 17.55 4.92 7.74
N VAL A 123 18.25 3.92 8.27
CA VAL A 123 19.55 4.11 8.94
C VAL A 123 20.52 4.84 8.00
N LEU A 124 20.40 4.59 6.70
CA LEU A 124 21.15 5.26 5.63
C LEU A 124 20.96 6.78 5.61
N TRP A 125 19.74 7.29 5.85
CA TRP A 125 19.50 8.74 5.89
C TRP A 125 20.15 9.41 7.10
N CYS A 126 20.22 8.72 8.24
CA CYS A 126 20.97 9.21 9.41
C CYS A 126 22.46 9.38 9.09
N PHE A 127 23.05 8.48 8.31
CA PHE A 127 24.46 8.56 7.90
C PHE A 127 24.70 9.62 6.82
N LEU A 128 23.80 9.73 5.84
CA LEU A 128 23.98 10.63 4.69
C LEU A 128 23.68 12.10 5.00
N LEU A 129 22.67 12.38 5.81
CA LEU A 129 22.22 13.75 6.13
C LEU A 129 22.64 14.20 7.54
N GLY A 130 23.24 13.29 8.32
CA GLY A 130 23.84 13.57 9.62
C GLY A 130 22.89 14.27 10.61
N PRO A 131 23.39 15.26 11.38
CA PRO A 131 22.62 15.91 12.44
C PRO A 131 21.40 16.69 11.92
N CYS A 132 21.43 17.21 10.69
CA CYS A 132 20.29 17.93 10.10
C CYS A 132 19.03 17.06 9.99
N TRP A 133 19.19 15.76 9.71
CA TRP A 133 18.07 14.82 9.69
C TRP A 133 17.55 14.53 11.09
N LEU A 134 18.45 14.38 12.07
CA LEU A 134 18.10 14.14 13.47
C LEU A 134 17.25 15.26 14.08
N PHE A 135 17.39 16.50 13.62
CA PHE A 135 16.51 17.60 14.02
C PHE A 135 15.26 17.70 13.14
N SER A 136 15.40 17.63 11.81
CA SER A 136 14.27 17.84 10.89
C SER A 136 13.22 16.73 10.96
N ALA A 137 13.60 15.47 11.14
CA ALA A 137 12.67 14.34 11.22
C ALA A 137 11.73 14.40 12.45
N PRO A 138 12.21 14.57 13.70
CA PRO A 138 11.32 14.72 14.84
C PRO A 138 10.50 16.02 14.76
N CYS A 139 11.08 17.13 14.28
CA CYS A 139 10.32 18.36 14.06
C CYS A 139 9.17 18.15 13.06
N TYR A 140 9.41 17.46 11.95
CA TYR A 140 8.37 17.12 10.98
C TYR A 140 7.29 16.23 11.60
N LYS A 141 7.67 15.17 12.32
CA LYS A 141 6.72 14.25 12.97
C LYS A 141 5.84 14.96 13.99
N LEU A 142 6.43 15.84 14.80
CA LEU A 142 5.70 16.65 15.77
C LEU A 142 4.77 17.65 15.09
N TYR A 143 5.28 18.40 14.09
CA TYR A 143 4.48 19.32 13.30
C TYR A 143 3.26 18.62 12.68
N ARG A 144 3.47 17.45 12.06
CA ARG A 144 2.39 16.67 11.44
C ARG A 144 1.38 16.20 12.48
N LYS A 145 1.84 15.67 13.62
CA LYS A 145 0.96 15.21 14.70
C LYS A 145 0.08 16.32 15.28
N LEU A 146 0.59 17.55 15.32
CA LEU A 146 -0.17 18.73 15.77
C LEU A 146 -1.15 19.24 14.71
N GLN A 147 -0.73 19.25 13.44
CA GLN A 147 -1.51 19.86 12.37
C GLN A 147 -2.51 18.91 11.73
N CYS A 148 -2.20 17.63 11.60
CA CYS A 148 -2.92 16.67 10.77
C CYS A 148 -3.22 15.38 11.54
N LYS A 149 -4.44 14.88 11.42
CA LYS A 149 -4.77 13.54 11.89
C LYS A 149 -4.54 12.54 10.75
N ASP A 150 -3.66 11.58 10.98
CA ASP A 150 -3.43 10.47 10.06
C ASP A 150 -4.27 9.26 10.50
N LEU A 151 -5.00 8.64 9.56
CA LEU A 151 -5.68 7.36 9.74
C LEU A 151 -5.23 6.42 8.64
N ILE A 152 -4.73 5.25 9.02
CA ILE A 152 -4.32 4.19 8.09
C ILE A 152 -5.28 3.03 8.27
N ILE A 153 -5.91 2.62 7.18
CA ILE A 153 -6.79 1.45 7.10
C ILE A 153 -6.06 0.41 6.28
N GLN A 154 -5.72 -0.72 6.91
CA GLN A 154 -5.07 -1.84 6.26
C GLN A 154 -6.11 -2.89 5.90
N PHE A 155 -6.05 -3.38 4.67
CA PHE A 155 -6.92 -4.47 4.22
C PHE A 155 -6.22 -5.81 4.39
N ASN A 156 -6.99 -6.80 4.86
CA ASN A 156 -6.61 -8.21 4.80
C ASN A 156 -7.68 -8.95 3.99
N VAL A 157 -7.61 -8.81 2.67
CA VAL A 157 -8.58 -9.35 1.72
C VAL A 157 -7.90 -10.30 0.75
N PRO A 158 -8.60 -11.32 0.25
CA PRO A 158 -8.03 -12.23 -0.74
C PRO A 158 -7.68 -11.45 -2.02
N VAL A 159 -6.47 -11.68 -2.53
CA VAL A 159 -6.02 -11.13 -3.81
C VAL A 159 -5.99 -12.25 -4.83
N VAL A 160 -6.43 -11.93 -6.05
CA VAL A 160 -6.44 -12.85 -7.17
C VAL A 160 -5.61 -12.25 -8.29
N ARG A 161 -4.67 -13.02 -8.84
CA ARG A 161 -3.90 -12.60 -10.00
C ARG A 161 -4.64 -12.98 -11.28
N ARG A 162 -4.86 -12.01 -12.15
CA ARG A 162 -5.40 -12.22 -13.50
C ARG A 162 -4.38 -11.80 -14.55
N THR A 163 -4.36 -12.49 -15.67
CA THR A 163 -3.60 -12.09 -16.86
C THR A 163 -4.52 -12.01 -18.06
N ALA A 164 -4.32 -11.00 -18.91
CA ALA A 164 -5.01 -10.90 -20.18
C ALA A 164 -4.32 -11.84 -21.19
N LEU A 165 -5.11 -12.63 -21.89
CA LEU A 165 -4.66 -13.40 -23.06
C LEU A 165 -4.62 -12.49 -24.30
N PRO A 166 -3.85 -12.85 -25.34
CA PRO A 166 -3.85 -12.14 -26.62
C PRO A 166 -5.25 -12.02 -27.26
N THR A 167 -6.17 -12.90 -26.89
CA THR A 167 -7.57 -12.92 -27.32
C THR A 167 -8.45 -11.89 -26.58
N GLY A 168 -7.90 -11.16 -25.61
CA GLY A 168 -8.64 -10.23 -24.75
C GLY A 168 -9.35 -10.89 -23.56
N ALA A 169 -9.36 -12.22 -23.47
CA ALA A 169 -9.91 -12.93 -22.32
C ALA A 169 -9.00 -12.79 -21.09
N CYS A 170 -9.56 -12.47 -19.93
CA CYS A 170 -8.84 -12.47 -18.66
C CYS A 170 -8.96 -13.85 -18.00
N ILE A 171 -7.83 -14.50 -17.74
CA ILE A 171 -7.80 -15.76 -16.99
C ILE A 171 -7.26 -15.53 -15.58
N GLU A 172 -7.86 -16.23 -14.63
CA GLU A 172 -7.35 -16.31 -13.26
C GLU A 172 -6.16 -17.26 -13.23
N LEU A 173 -5.05 -16.78 -12.65
CA LEU A 173 -3.87 -17.57 -12.42
C LEU A 173 -3.97 -18.17 -11.00
N SER A 174 -4.69 -19.27 -10.88
CA SER A 174 -4.63 -20.14 -9.70
C SER A 174 -3.36 -20.99 -9.80
N LYS A 175 -2.47 -20.88 -8.80
CA LYS A 175 -1.34 -21.81 -8.63
C LYS A 175 -1.73 -22.95 -7.72
#